data_AF-A0AAE2ZNV1-F1
#
_entry.id   AF-A0AAE2ZNV1-F1
#
_cell.length_a   1.000
_cell.length_b   1.000
_cell.length_c   1.000
_cell.angle_alpha   90.00
_cell.angle_beta   90.00
_cell.angle_gamma   90.00
#
_symmetry.space_group_name_H-M   'P 1'
#
loop_
_entity.id
_entity.type
_entity.pdbx_description
1 polymer ?
#
loop_
_entity_poly.entity_id
_entity_poly.type
_entity_poly.pdbx_seq_one_letter_code
_entity_poly.pdbx_strand_id
1 'polypeptide(L)' 'MPHVLVKLWPGKSEAQKQELAEEITQALMRTLESSEASVSVSFEEIDREQWRETVYLPEIMGEPEKLYKKPGYTM' A
#
# COMPACT_ATOMS: atom_id res chain seq x y z
N MET A 1 14.74 -4.69 -6.30
CA MET A 1 14.14 -3.38 -6.58
C MET A 1 12.66 -3.46 -6.24
N PRO A 2 12.29 -3.32 -4.95
CA PRO A 2 10.90 -3.39 -4.54
C PRO A 2 10.13 -2.13 -4.93
N HIS A 3 8.88 -2.31 -5.36
CA HIS A 3 7.89 -1.25 -5.53
C HIS A 3 6.71 -1.52 -4.60
N VAL A 4 6.26 -0.49 -3.87
CA VAL A 4 5.07 -0.55 -3.03
C VAL A 4 4.09 0.50 -3.50
N LEU A 5 2.85 0.08 -3.78
CA LEU A 5 1.72 0.97 -4.00
C LEU A 5 0.82 0.94 -2.77
N VAL A 6 0.60 2.10 -2.16
CA VAL A 6 -0.32 2.28 -1.05
C VAL A 6 -1.63 2.86 -1.59
N LYS A 7 -2.66 2.01 -1.69
CA LYS A 7 -4.04 2.46 -1.94
C LYS A 7 -4.70 2.80 -0.61
N LEU A 8 -5.36 3.95 -0.53
CA LEU A 8 -6.03 4.41 0.69
C LEU A 8 -7.20 5.34 0.39
N TRP A 9 -8.05 5.61 1.37
CA TRP A 9 -9.05 6.67 1.26
C TRP A 9 -8.40 8.06 1.32
N PRO A 10 -8.96 9.07 0.62
CA PRO A 10 -8.46 10.43 0.65
C PRO A 10 -8.38 11.04 2.05
N GLY A 11 -7.54 12.08 2.18
CA GLY A 11 -7.52 12.97 3.35
C GLY A 11 -6.33 12.75 4.28
N LYS A 12 -5.26 12.12 3.80
CA LYS A 12 -3.95 12.17 4.48
C LYS A 12 -3.15 13.35 3.97
N SER A 13 -2.43 14.02 4.85
CA SER A 13 -1.56 15.13 4.45
C SER A 13 -0.33 14.60 3.70
N GLU A 14 0.30 15.45 2.89
CA GLU A 14 1.54 15.10 2.21
C GLU A 14 2.66 14.75 3.20
N ALA A 15 2.70 15.38 4.37
CA ALA A 15 3.65 15.03 5.44
C ALA A 15 3.44 13.59 5.95
N GLN A 16 2.19 13.15 6.13
CA GLN A 16 1.89 11.77 6.53
C GLN A 16 2.26 10.76 5.43
N LYS A 17 2.02 11.11 4.16
CA LYS A 17 2.40 10.25 3.02
C LYS A 17 3.93 10.12 2.95
N GLN A 18 4.67 11.22 3.12
CA GLN A 18 6.13 11.22 3.13
C GLN A 18 6.71 10.42 4.31
N GLU A 19 6.16 10.60 5.51
CA GLU A 19 6.56 9.83 6.71
C GLU A 19 6.35 8.33 6.50
N LEU A 20 5.19 7.92 5.99
CA LEU A 20 4.91 6.51 5.72
C LEU A 20 5.82 5.95 4.59
N ALA A 21 6.13 6.73 3.56
CA ALA A 21 7.03 6.31 2.49
C ALA A 21 8.44 6.01 3.02
N GLU A 22 8.93 6.84 3.93
CA GLU A 22 10.22 6.63 4.61
C GLU A 22 10.19 5.34 5.44
N GLU A 23 9.16 5.16 6.28
CA GLU A 23 9.03 3.97 7.13
C GLU A 23 8.94 2.66 6.32
N ILE A 24 8.19 2.67 5.20
CA ILE A 24 8.14 1.53 4.26
C ILE A 24 9.53 1.27 3.67
N THR A 25 10.23 2.32 3.25
CA THR A 25 11.57 2.20 2.67
C THR A 25 12.54 1.57 3.66
N GLN A 26 12.56 2.07 4.90
CA GLN A 26 13.40 1.51 5.97
C GLN A 26 13.06 0.05 6.30
N ALA A 27 11.76 -0.30 6.32
CA ALA A 27 11.34 -1.68 6.54
C ALA A 27 11.84 -2.61 5.42
N LEU A 28 11.72 -2.20 4.15
CA LEU A 28 12.18 -2.98 3.00
C LEU A 28 13.70 -3.12 2.98
N MET A 29 14.45 -2.06 3.26
CA MET A 29 15.90 -2.11 3.37
C MET A 29 16.35 -3.10 4.45
N ARG A 30 15.71 -3.06 5.62
CA ARG A 30 16.05 -3.94 6.75
C ARG A 30 15.67 -5.41 6.55
N THR A 31 14.58 -5.68 5.84
CA THR A 31 14.01 -7.05 5.76
C THR A 31 14.34 -7.77 4.47
N LEU A 32 14.50 -7.02 3.37
CA LEU A 32 14.80 -7.55 2.05
C LEU A 32 16.21 -7.18 1.58
N GLU A 33 17.04 -6.61 2.46
CA GLU A 33 18.42 -6.18 2.19
C GLU A 33 18.54 -5.31 0.92
N SER A 34 17.49 -4.54 0.64
CA SER A 34 17.43 -3.65 -0.52
C SER A 34 18.21 -2.36 -0.25
N SER A 35 18.79 -1.76 -1.30
CA SER A 35 19.35 -0.40 -1.18
C SER A 35 18.24 0.64 -1.30
N GLU A 36 18.42 1.79 -0.64
CA GLU A 36 17.47 2.91 -0.68
C GLU A 36 17.10 3.31 -2.12
N ALA A 37 18.10 3.50 -2.98
CA ALA A 37 17.93 3.87 -4.38
C ALA A 37 17.17 2.82 -5.23
N SER A 38 16.96 1.61 -4.70
CA SER A 38 16.24 0.53 -5.39
C SER A 38 14.77 0.40 -4.96
N VAL A 39 14.35 1.18 -3.96
CA VAL A 39 12.99 1.19 -3.43
C VAL A 39 12.20 2.32 -4.06
N SER A 40 10.93 2.07 -4.35
CA SER A 40 9.98 3.11 -4.74
C SER A 40 8.63 2.90 -4.06
N VAL A 41 8.00 3.99 -3.63
CA VAL A 41 6.69 3.99 -2.97
C VAL A 41 5.77 4.97 -3.67
N SER A 42 4.57 4.52 -4.04
CA SER A 42 3.53 5.34 -4.65
C SER A 42 2.25 5.31 -3.80
N PHE A 43 1.42 6.33 -3.96
CA PHE A 43 0.12 6.44 -3.28
C PHE A 43 -0.99 6.63 -4.30
N GLU A 44 -2.14 6.00 -4.06
CA GLU A 44 -3.35 6.19 -4.84
C GLU A 44 -4.54 6.38 -3.88
N GLU A 45 -5.12 7.58 -3.90
CA GLU A 45 -6.30 7.91 -3.08
C GLU A 45 -7.57 7.52 -3.84
N ILE A 46 -8.34 6.58 -3.28
CA ILE A 46 -9.57 6.03 -3.87
C ILE A 46 -10.74 6.41 -2.97
N ASP A 47 -11.76 7.04 -3.55
CA ASP A 47 -12.97 7.42 -2.82
C ASP A 47 -13.63 6.21 -2.17
N ARG A 48 -14.22 6.43 -0.99
CA ARG A 48 -14.79 5.37 -0.17
C ARG A 48 -15.90 4.61 -0.91
N GLU A 49 -16.70 5.33 -1.68
CA GLU A 49 -17.82 4.80 -2.47
C GLU A 49 -17.32 3.90 -3.61
N GLN A 50 -16.09 4.11 -4.08
CA GLN A 50 -15.47 3.34 -5.16
C GLN A 50 -14.59 2.19 -4.65
N TRP A 51 -14.20 2.22 -3.37
CA TRP A 51 -13.27 1.25 -2.78
C TRP A 51 -13.66 -0.20 -3.02
N ARG A 52 -14.96 -0.52 -2.93
CA ARG A 52 -15.45 -1.89 -3.11
C ARG A 52 -15.11 -2.42 -4.51
N GLU A 53 -15.45 -1.66 -5.54
CA GLU A 53 -15.32 -2.07 -6.93
C GLU A 53 -13.87 -1.93 -7.44
N THR A 54 -13.12 -0.94 -6.93
CA THR A 54 -11.76 -0.64 -7.40
C THR A 54 -10.67 -1.42 -6.67
N VAL A 55 -10.87 -1.77 -5.40
CA VAL A 55 -9.82 -2.41 -4.57
C VAL A 55 -10.30 -3.71 -3.94
N TYR A 56 -11.43 -3.69 -3.23
CA TYR A 56 -11.83 -4.84 -2.42
C TYR A 56 -12.15 -6.07 -3.26
N LEU A 57 -13.01 -5.94 -4.28
CA LEU A 57 -13.36 -7.06 -5.15
C LEU A 57 -12.17 -7.52 -6.03
N PRO A 58 -11.47 -6.65 -6.78
CA PRO A 58 -10.45 -7.11 -7.71
C PRO A 58 -9.14 -7.54 -7.03
N GLU A 59 -8.70 -6.84 -5.98
CA GLU A 59 -7.36 -7.06 -5.41
C GLU A 59 -7.41 -7.86 -4.10
N ILE A 60 -8.36 -7.57 -3.21
CA ILE A 60 -8.43 -8.26 -1.90
C ILE A 60 -9.12 -9.62 -2.03
N MET A 61 -10.31 -9.64 -2.61
CA MET A 61 -11.10 -10.87 -2.80
C MET A 61 -10.72 -11.62 -4.07
N GLY A 62 -10.26 -10.90 -5.11
CA GLY A 62 -9.89 -11.47 -6.40
C GLY A 62 -8.52 -12.13 -6.40
N GLU A 63 -7.60 -11.73 -5.51
CA GLU A 63 -6.23 -12.26 -5.42
C GLU A 63 -5.83 -12.63 -3.97
N PRO A 64 -6.64 -13.43 -3.25
CA PRO A 64 -6.44 -13.69 -1.83
C PRO A 64 -5.10 -14.38 -1.51
N GLU A 65 -4.50 -15.08 -2.47
CA GLU A 65 -3.19 -15.72 -2.36
C GLU A 65 -2.02 -14.72 -2.36
N LYS A 66 -2.22 -13.50 -2.89
CA LYS A 66 -1.20 -12.44 -2.85
C LYS A 66 -1.22 -11.67 -1.52
N LEU A 67 -2.25 -11.88 -0.69
CA LEU A 67 -2.38 -11.24 0.62
C LEU A 67 -1.58 -11.98 1.70
N TYR A 68 -0.40 -11.48 2.01
CA TYR A 68 0.36 -11.89 3.20
C TYR A 68 -0.26 -11.36 4.51
N LYS A 69 -1.13 -10.35 4.42
CA LYS A 69 -1.94 -9.82 5.54
C LYS A 69 -3.38 -9.56 5.09
N LYS A 70 -4.32 -10.37 5.60
CA LYS A 70 -5.75 -10.26 5.28
C LYS A 70 -6.41 -9.08 6.01
N PRO A 71 -7.47 -8.45 5.43
CA PRO A 71 -8.24 -7.44 6.14
C PRO A 71 -9.03 -8.04 7.30
N GLY A 72 -9.26 -7.25 8.35
CA GLY A 72 -10.17 -7.60 9.45
C GLY A 72 -11.62 -7.19 9.20
N TYR A 73 -11.94 -6.75 7.99
CA TYR A 73 -13.25 -6.26 7.58
C TYR A 73 -13.73 -7.02 6.33
N THR A 74 -15.04 -6.99 6.11
CA THR A 74 -15.69 -7.44 4.88
C THR A 74 -16.49 -6.30 4.28
N MET A 75 -16.50 -6.19 2.96
CA MET A 75 -17.29 -5.19 2.24
C MET A 75 -18.27 -5.81 1.28
#